data_AF-A0A8S3K9M9-F1
#
_entry.id   AF-A0A8S3K9M9-F1
#
_cell.length_a   1.000
_cell.length_b   1.000
_cell.length_c   1.000
_cell.angle_alpha   90.00
_cell.angle_beta   90.00
_cell.angle_gamma   90.00
#
_symmetry.space_group_name_H-M   'P 1'
#
loop_
_entity.id
_entity.type
_entity.pdbx_description
1 polymer ?
#
loop_
_entity_poly.entity_id
_entity_poly.type
_entity_poly.pdbx_seq_one_letter_code
_entity_poly.pdbx_strand_id
1 'polypeptide(L)'
;MVKELEDISPPENEDPHDILYSEVQAAINSLKRNKSPGSDGVTAEMLQAGSEPLSRQIHKLCNKAWHEGTIPEECGKSILVPIPKKGDL
;
A
#
# COMPACT_ATOMS: atom_id res chain seq x y z
N MET A 1 26.33 -12.87 0.18
CA MET A 1 25.59 -12.00 -0.75
C MET A 1 24.73 -12.79 -1.75
N VAL A 2 24.34 -14.05 -1.44
CA VAL A 2 23.44 -14.87 -2.28
C VAL A 2 22.38 -15.64 -1.47
N LYS A 3 22.27 -15.38 -0.16
CA LYS A 3 21.36 -16.11 0.75
C LYS A 3 20.00 -15.43 1.00
N GLU A 4 19.75 -14.29 0.36
CA GLU A 4 18.47 -13.56 0.47
C GLU A 4 17.52 -13.83 -0.72
N LEU A 5 17.95 -14.60 -1.73
CA LEU A 5 17.17 -14.87 -2.94
C LEU A 5 16.47 -16.25 -2.93
N GLU A 6 16.77 -17.12 -1.96
CA GLU A 6 16.27 -18.50 -1.93
C GLU A 6 14.99 -18.68 -1.10
N ASP A 7 14.54 -17.68 -0.34
CA ASP A 7 13.38 -17.77 0.57
C ASP A 7 12.10 -17.07 0.05
N ILE A 8 12.05 -16.73 -1.24
CA ILE A 8 10.89 -16.06 -1.89
C ILE A 8 10.40 -16.84 -3.10
N SER A 9 10.54 -18.18 -3.11
CA SER A 9 9.77 -18.95 -4.08
C SER A 9 8.29 -18.83 -3.71
N PRO A 10 7.43 -18.34 -4.61
CA PRO A 10 5.99 -18.31 -4.37
C PRO A 10 5.53 -19.74 -4.04
N PRO A 11 4.55 -19.91 -3.12
CA PRO A 11 3.94 -21.22 -2.93
C PRO A 11 3.44 -21.73 -4.29
N GLU A 12 3.53 -23.04 -4.56
CA GLU A 12 3.23 -23.70 -5.86
C GLU A 12 1.84 -23.37 -6.49
N ASN A 13 0.99 -22.62 -5.79
CA ASN A 13 -0.36 -22.22 -6.22
C ASN A 13 -0.52 -20.71 -6.52
N GLU A 14 0.55 -19.91 -6.50
CA GLU A 14 0.50 -18.48 -6.84
C GLU A 14 1.27 -18.18 -8.12
N ASP A 15 0.73 -17.28 -8.95
CA ASP A 15 1.39 -16.86 -10.19
C ASP A 15 2.72 -16.18 -9.81
N PRO A 16 3.86 -16.54 -10.43
CA PRO A 16 5.14 -15.92 -10.12
C PRO A 16 5.19 -14.40 -10.38
N HIS A 17 4.18 -13.85 -11.04
CA HIS A 17 4.00 -12.42 -11.26
C HIS A 17 3.06 -11.74 -10.28
N ASP A 18 2.43 -12.48 -9.35
CA ASP A 18 1.59 -11.91 -8.30
C ASP A 18 2.43 -11.19 -7.24
N ILE A 19 1.87 -10.09 -6.74
CA ILE A 19 2.34 -9.43 -5.52
C ILE A 19 2.05 -10.38 -4.36
N LEU A 20 3.06 -10.69 -3.56
CA LEU A 20 2.91 -11.63 -2.44
C LEU A 20 2.13 -10.99 -1.28
N TYR A 21 1.38 -11.82 -0.56
CA TYR A 21 0.65 -11.34 0.62
C TYR A 21 1.59 -10.76 1.70
N SER A 22 2.76 -11.37 1.88
CA SER A 22 3.79 -10.92 2.83
C SER A 22 4.34 -9.54 2.47
N GLU A 23 4.50 -9.24 1.18
CA GLU A 23 4.93 -7.93 0.70
C GLU A 23 3.89 -6.86 1.03
N VAL A 24 2.61 -7.16 0.83
CA VAL A 24 1.50 -6.26 1.20
C VAL A 24 1.47 -6.01 2.70
N GLN A 25 1.63 -7.06 3.51
CA GLN A 25 1.70 -6.90 4.97
C GLN A 25 2.91 -6.05 5.40
N ALA A 26 4.08 -6.30 4.82
CA ALA A 26 5.28 -5.52 5.10
C ALA A 26 5.08 -4.05 4.69
N ALA A 27 4.47 -3.79 3.54
CA ALA A 27 4.16 -2.45 3.05
C ALA A 27 3.22 -1.71 4.03
N ILE A 28 2.10 -2.32 4.43
CA ILE A 28 1.15 -1.74 5.40
C ILE A 28 1.86 -1.39 6.71
N ASN A 29 2.69 -2.30 7.24
CA ASN A 29 3.42 -2.09 8.48
C ASN A 29 4.50 -1.01 8.36
N SER A 30 5.05 -0.79 7.17
CA SER A 30 6.07 0.23 6.92
C SER A 30 5.51 1.66 6.76
N LEU A 31 4.19 1.82 6.65
CA LEU A 31 3.55 3.12 6.45
C LEU A 31 3.89 4.10 7.58
N LYS A 32 4.21 5.35 7.20
CA LYS A 32 4.50 6.42 8.17
C LYS A 32 3.21 6.93 8.79
N ARG A 33 3.17 6.97 10.11
CA ARG A 33 2.07 7.53 10.91
C ARG A 33 2.06 9.06 10.90
N ASN A 34 0.93 9.64 11.28
CA ASN A 34 0.64 11.07 11.35
C ASN A 34 0.83 11.79 10.00
N LYS A 35 0.53 11.09 8.90
CA LYS A 35 0.43 11.69 7.57
C LYS A 35 -1.02 12.01 7.27
N SER A 36 -1.24 13.08 6.52
CA SER A 36 -2.57 13.42 6.04
C SER A 36 -3.10 12.26 5.18
N PRO A 37 -4.37 11.84 5.37
CA PRO A 37 -4.98 10.86 4.50
C PRO A 37 -5.12 11.40 3.07
N GLY A 38 -5.38 10.50 2.13
CA GLY A 38 -5.79 10.87 0.79
C GLY A 38 -7.21 11.46 0.76
N SER A 39 -7.75 11.63 -0.45
CA SER A 39 -9.13 12.09 -0.64
C SER A 39 -10.19 11.11 -0.11
N ASP A 40 -9.80 9.86 0.15
CA ASP A 40 -10.61 8.80 0.74
C ASP A 40 -10.75 8.90 2.27
N GLY A 41 -9.95 9.73 2.94
CA GLY A 41 -9.92 9.83 4.39
C GLY A 41 -9.28 8.65 5.11
N VAL A 42 -8.70 7.67 4.39
CA VAL A 42 -8.08 6.48 4.99
C VAL A 42 -6.67 6.82 5.45
N THR A 43 -6.39 6.67 6.74
CA THR A 43 -5.05 6.95 7.29
C THR A 43 -4.19 5.69 7.35
N ALA A 44 -2.87 5.88 7.44
CA ALA A 44 -1.92 4.79 7.67
C ALA A 44 -2.25 4.00 8.95
N GLU A 45 -2.71 4.68 10.00
CA GLU A 45 -3.12 4.06 11.26
C GLU A 45 -4.34 3.15 11.09
N MET A 46 -5.31 3.52 10.25
CA MET A 46 -6.46 2.67 9.97
C MET A 46 -6.05 1.39 9.25
N LEU A 47 -5.11 1.50 8.30
CA LEU A 47 -4.56 0.35 7.59
C LEU A 47 -3.75 -0.56 8.52
N GLN A 48 -2.90 0.02 9.37
CA GLN A 48 -2.07 -0.70 10.35
C GLN A 48 -2.88 -1.33 11.48
N ALA A 49 -3.98 -0.69 11.91
CA ALA A 49 -4.91 -1.25 12.89
C ALA A 49 -5.88 -2.27 12.27
N GLY A 50 -5.91 -2.35 10.94
CA GLY A 50 -6.70 -3.31 10.20
C GLY A 50 -6.36 -4.74 10.58
N SER A 51 -7.39 -5.58 10.67
CA SER A 51 -7.20 -7.00 10.88
C SER A 51 -6.81 -7.70 9.57
N GLU A 52 -6.41 -8.96 9.70
CA GLU A 52 -6.03 -9.84 8.60
C GLU A 52 -7.01 -9.81 7.39
N PRO A 53 -8.35 -9.82 7.57
CA PRO A 53 -9.30 -9.63 6.47
C PRO A 53 -9.08 -8.37 5.63
N LEU A 54 -8.72 -7.24 6.25
CA LEU A 54 -8.44 -6.00 5.53
C LEU A 54 -7.20 -6.16 4.64
N SER A 55 -6.12 -6.70 5.20
CA SER A 55 -4.88 -6.95 4.46
C SER A 55 -5.11 -7.89 3.27
N ARG A 56 -5.98 -8.91 3.39
CA ARG A 56 -6.33 -9.77 2.23
C ARG A 56 -7.09 -9.00 1.16
N GLN A 57 -7.98 -8.09 1.53
CA GLN A 57 -8.70 -7.29 0.54
C GLN A 57 -7.76 -6.33 -0.19
N ILE A 58 -6.81 -5.72 0.53
CA ILE A 58 -5.77 -4.87 -0.07
C ILE A 58 -4.90 -5.70 -1.02
N HIS A 59 -4.47 -6.90 -0.62
CA HIS A 59 -3.69 -7.80 -1.47
C HIS A 59 -4.42 -8.19 -2.76
N LYS A 60 -5.71 -8.54 -2.68
CA LYS A 60 -6.54 -8.78 -3.85
C LYS A 60 -6.66 -7.55 -4.75
N LEU A 61 -6.83 -6.37 -4.16
CA LEU A 61 -6.94 -5.12 -4.91
C LEU A 61 -5.64 -4.79 -5.64
N CYS A 62 -4.48 -4.94 -4.97
CA CYS A 62 -3.17 -4.74 -5.56
C CYS A 62 -2.92 -5.69 -6.74
N ASN A 63 -3.20 -6.98 -6.59
CA ASN A 63 -3.04 -7.95 -7.67
C ASN A 63 -4.00 -7.69 -8.83
N LYS A 64 -5.25 -7.31 -8.54
CA LYS A 64 -6.20 -6.91 -9.59
C LYS A 64 -5.68 -5.73 -10.40
N ALA A 65 -5.22 -4.68 -9.72
CA ALA A 65 -4.63 -3.50 -10.37
C ALA A 65 -3.40 -3.85 -11.21
N TRP A 66 -2.54 -4.74 -10.69
CA TRP A 66 -1.35 -5.23 -11.38
C TRP A 66 -1.67 -5.97 -12.69
N HIS A 67 -2.61 -6.92 -12.65
CA HIS A 67 -3.01 -7.70 -13.82
C HIS A 67 -3.79 -6.91 -14.87
N GLU A 68 -4.64 -5.97 -14.42
CA GLU A 68 -5.40 -5.12 -15.33
C GLU A 68 -4.55 -3.97 -15.90
N GLY A 69 -3.37 -3.71 -15.34
CA GLY A 69 -2.57 -2.54 -15.67
C GLY A 69 -3.29 -1.23 -15.33
N THR A 70 -4.17 -1.25 -14.32
CA THR A 70 -4.99 -0.12 -13.90
C THR A 70 -4.59 0.34 -12.50
N ILE A 71 -4.83 1.62 -12.21
CA ILE A 71 -4.71 2.18 -10.86
C ILE A 71 -6.05 2.83 -10.51
N PRO A 72 -6.55 2.69 -9.27
CA PRO A 72 -7.76 3.39 -8.85
C PRO A 72 -7.62 4.90 -9.08
N GLU A 73 -8.66 5.54 -9.64
CA GLU A 73 -8.64 6.97 -9.99
C GLU A 73 -8.32 7.85 -8.77
N GLU A 74 -8.77 7.40 -7.61
CA GLU A 74 -8.60 7.98 -6.28
C GLU A 74 -7.13 8.04 -5.87
N CYS A 75 -6.30 7.08 -6.29
CA CYS A 75 -4.86 7.10 -6.06
C CYS A 75 -4.15 8.23 -6.84
N GLY A 76 -4.77 8.75 -7.91
CA GLY A 76 -4.27 9.89 -8.68
C GLY A 76 -4.73 11.25 -8.13
N LYS A 77 -5.68 11.28 -7.19
CA LYS A 77 -6.23 12.51 -6.63
C LYS A 77 -5.39 12.99 -5.44
N SER A 78 -5.10 14.29 -5.39
CA SER A 78 -4.40 14.93 -4.26
C SER A 78 -5.13 16.18 -3.80
N ILE A 79 -5.09 16.42 -2.48
CA ILE A 79 -5.63 17.63 -1.86
C ILE A 79 -4.46 18.59 -1.64
N LEU A 80 -4.53 19.77 -2.26
CA LEU A 80 -3.53 20.82 -2.08
C LEU A 80 -4.03 21.84 -1.05
N VAL A 81 -3.31 21.95 0.06
CA VAL A 81 -3.57 22.95 1.11
C VAL A 81 -2.37 23.91 1.18
N PRO A 82 -2.50 25.17 0.74
CA PRO A 82 -1.44 26.16 0.87
C PRO A 82 -1.15 26.43 2.35
N ILE A 83 0.12 26.29 2.75
CA ILE A 83 0.58 26.66 4.10
C ILE A 83 1.48 27.90 3.94
N PRO A 84 1.07 29.07 4.50
CA PRO A 84 1.90 30.27 4.44
C PRO A 84 3.20 30.05 5.23
N LYS A 85 4.33 30.54 4.70
CA LYS A 85 5.59 30.47 5.43
C LYS A 85 5.59 31.49 6.57
N LYS A 86 6.44 31.25 7.55
CA LYS A 86 6.64 32.18 8.66
C LYS A 86 7.14 33.53 8.13
N GLY A 87 6.36 34.59 8.34
CA GLY A 87 6.68 35.96 7.91
C GLY A 87 5.88 36.45 6.70
N ASP A 88 5.09 35.59 6.05
CA ASP A 88 4.20 35.95 4.93
C ASP A 88 2.76 36.28 5.38
N LEU A 89 2.53 36.42 6.70
CA LEU A 89 1.27 36.85 7.32
C LEU A 89 1.39 38.29 7.83
#